data_AF-A0A1G2CIC4-F1
#
_entry.id   AF-A0A1G2CIC4-F1
#
_cell.length_a   1.000
_cell.length_b   1.000
_cell.length_c   1.000
_cell.angle_alpha   90.00
_cell.angle_beta   90.00
_cell.angle_gamma   90.00
#
_symmetry.space_group_name_H-M   'P 1'
#
loop_
_entity.id
_entity.type
_entity.pdbx_description
1 polymer ?
#
loop_
_entity_poly.entity_id
_entity_poly.type
_entity_poly.pdbx_seq_one_letter_code
_entity_poly.pdbx_strand_id
1 'polypeptide(L)'
;MDQGQRAGLVPVLGQAEREELKAALVEKRAECDARRRRARSLLRTPFRAADLADRAECDAHSPILAFGVSNGARVCAAINEALARIDSPTFGICMNCGDPIGMPRLRAVPWTRGCIDCKDPKELLSLGRQRGYAARITL
;
A
#
# COMPACT_ATOMS: atom_id res chain seq x y z
N MET A 1 -12.45 -35.55 -23.93
CA MET A 1 -11.28 -34.71 -23.64
C MET A 1 -11.62 -33.94 -22.38
N ASP A 2 -11.49 -34.60 -21.24
CA ASP A 2 -10.27 -34.60 -20.41
C ASP A 2 -10.19 -33.31 -19.58
N GLN A 3 -10.80 -33.34 -18.39
CA GLN A 3 -10.14 -33.39 -17.08
C GLN A 3 -9.65 -32.01 -16.60
N GLY A 4 -10.09 -31.63 -15.40
CA GLY A 4 -9.46 -30.53 -14.66
C GLY A 4 -10.41 -29.80 -13.71
N GLN A 5 -10.75 -30.44 -12.59
CA GLN A 5 -11.26 -29.75 -11.39
C GLN A 5 -10.43 -28.49 -11.12
N ARG A 6 -10.98 -27.30 -11.39
CA ARG A 6 -10.44 -26.05 -10.86
C ARG A 6 -10.97 -25.88 -9.45
N ALA A 7 -10.19 -26.35 -8.48
CA ALA A 7 -10.42 -26.16 -7.06
C ALA A 7 -10.85 -24.71 -6.77
N GLY A 8 -11.98 -24.57 -6.08
CA GLY A 8 -12.60 -23.28 -5.77
C GLY A 8 -11.77 -22.44 -4.83
N LEU A 9 -11.11 -21.41 -5.37
CA LEU A 9 -10.79 -20.20 -4.62
C LEU A 9 -11.98 -19.26 -4.80
N VAL A 10 -12.82 -19.14 -3.77
CA VAL A 10 -13.88 -18.13 -3.74
C VAL A 10 -13.19 -16.76 -3.80
N PRO A 11 -13.37 -15.98 -4.86
CA PRO A 11 -12.74 -14.66 -4.94
C PRO A 11 -13.34 -13.78 -3.83
N VAL A 12 -12.47 -13.18 -3.00
CA VAL A 12 -12.89 -12.33 -1.87
C VAL A 12 -13.54 -11.03 -2.37
N LEU A 13 -13.19 -10.60 -3.59
CA LEU A 13 -13.71 -9.40 -4.25
C LEU A 13 -14.21 -9.75 -5.66
N GLY A 14 -15.31 -9.12 -6.07
CA GLY A 14 -15.83 -9.24 -7.43
C GLY A 14 -14.90 -8.65 -8.48
N GLN A 15 -15.04 -9.07 -9.74
CA GLN A 15 -14.26 -8.54 -10.88
C GLN A 15 -14.37 -7.01 -10.99
N ALA A 16 -15.60 -6.47 -10.88
CA ALA A 16 -15.88 -5.04 -10.99
C ALA A 16 -15.20 -4.22 -9.87
N GLU A 17 -15.23 -4.72 -8.63
CA GLU A 17 -14.59 -4.06 -7.48
C GLU A 17 -13.06 -4.02 -7.65
N ARG A 18 -12.47 -5.08 -8.21
CA ARG A 18 -11.04 -5.12 -8.50
C ARG A 18 -10.65 -4.12 -9.59
N GLU A 19 -11.49 -3.93 -10.60
CA GLU A 19 -11.27 -2.93 -11.65
C GLU A 19 -11.35 -1.49 -11.10
N GLU A 20 -12.32 -1.21 -10.22
CA GLU A 20 -12.41 0.08 -9.51
C GLU A 20 -11.15 0.36 -8.69
N LEU A 21 -10.72 -0.62 -7.88
CA LEU A 21 -9.50 -0.50 -7.07
C LEU A 21 -8.24 -0.39 -7.94
N LYS A 22 -8.20 -1.03 -9.12
CA LYS A 22 -7.10 -0.94 -10.08
C LYS A 22 -7.00 0.46 -10.66
N ALA A 23 -8.12 1.05 -11.05
CA ALA A 23 -8.17 2.43 -11.52
C ALA A 23 -7.62 3.39 -10.46
N ALA A 24 -8.06 3.26 -9.21
CA ALA A 24 -7.56 4.07 -8.09
C ALA A 24 -6.05 3.89 -7.83
N LEU A 25 -5.53 2.65 -7.95
CA LEU A 25 -4.10 2.38 -7.81
C LEU A 25 -3.26 2.96 -8.95
N VAL A 26 -3.76 2.95 -10.18
CA VAL A 26 -3.08 3.54 -11.34
C VAL A 26 -3.00 5.06 -11.20
N GLU A 27 -4.09 5.70 -10.78
CA GLU A 27 -4.10 7.13 -10.49
C GLU A 27 -3.07 7.47 -9.39
N LYS A 28 -3.08 6.71 -8.29
CA LYS A 28 -2.12 6.92 -7.20
C LYS A 28 -0.68 6.63 -7.60
N ARG A 29 -0.42 5.67 -8.49
CA ARG A 29 0.89 5.44 -9.11
C ARG A 29 1.37 6.70 -9.85
N ALA A 30 0.52 7.29 -10.68
CA ALA A 30 0.85 8.49 -11.43
C ALA A 30 1.21 9.67 -10.50
N GLU A 31 0.45 9.85 -9.41
CA GLU A 31 0.76 10.83 -8.36
C GLU A 31 2.12 10.54 -7.70
N CYS A 32 2.37 9.28 -7.35
CA CYS A 32 3.62 8.84 -6.74
C CYS A 32 4.84 9.12 -7.63
N ASP A 33 4.70 8.86 -8.93
CA ASP A 33 5.75 9.09 -9.92
C ASP A 33 5.98 10.58 -10.16
N ALA A 34 4.92 11.39 -10.20
CA ALA A 34 5.02 12.84 -10.25
C ALA A 34 5.74 13.40 -9.02
N ARG A 35 5.40 12.91 -7.82
CA ARG A 35 6.05 13.31 -6.57
C ARG A 35 7.54 12.94 -6.56
N ARG A 36 7.90 11.75 -7.03
CA ARG A 36 9.30 11.31 -7.19
C ARG A 36 10.07 12.18 -8.18
N ARG A 37 9.48 12.53 -9.33
CA ARG A 37 10.10 13.44 -10.30
C ARG A 37 10.38 14.81 -9.70
N ARG A 38 9.42 15.39 -8.97
CA ARG A 38 9.58 16.67 -8.26
C ARG A 38 10.70 16.62 -7.23
N ALA A 39 10.69 15.62 -6.35
CA ALA A 39 11.74 15.45 -5.34
C ALA A 39 13.13 15.31 -5.96
N ARG A 40 13.27 14.51 -7.03
CA ARG A 40 14.53 14.38 -7.77
C ARG A 40 14.98 15.70 -8.40
N SER A 41 14.05 16.54 -8.87
CA SER A 41 14.38 17.85 -9.44
C SER A 41 14.93 18.80 -8.37
N LEU A 42 14.31 18.84 -7.19
CA LEU A 42 14.76 19.68 -6.06
C LEU A 42 16.15 19.28 -5.56
N LEU A 43 16.47 17.99 -5.58
CA LEU A 43 17.81 17.50 -5.23
C LEU A 43 18.87 17.80 -6.31
N ARG A 44 18.47 18.14 -7.54
CA ARG A 44 19.38 18.37 -8.68
C ARG A 44 19.62 19.85 -8.98
N THR A 45 18.85 20.77 -8.40
CA THR A 45 19.06 22.21 -8.60
C THR A 45 20.40 22.62 -7.97
N PRO A 46 21.39 23.07 -8.77
CA PRO A 46 22.72 23.37 -8.26
C PRO A 46 22.68 24.57 -7.30
N PHE A 47 23.31 24.36 -6.15
CA PHE A 47 23.46 25.19 -4.94
C PHE A 47 23.95 26.65 -5.13
N ARG A 48 24.14 27.16 -6.36
CA ARG A 48 24.77 28.48 -6.60
C ARG A 48 23.87 29.71 -6.37
N ALA A 49 22.66 29.57 -5.84
CA ALA A 49 21.72 30.68 -5.66
C ALA A 49 21.20 30.84 -4.22
N ALA A 50 21.93 30.34 -3.22
CA ALA A 50 21.51 30.34 -1.82
C ALA A 50 22.56 31.06 -0.96
N ASP A 51 22.16 32.16 -0.33
CA ASP A 51 22.99 32.98 0.57
C ASP A 51 23.32 32.19 1.86
N LEU A 52 24.23 32.65 2.71
CA LEU A 52 24.62 31.92 3.93
C LEU A 52 23.44 31.59 4.86
N ALA A 53 22.38 32.41 4.82
CA ALA A 53 21.11 32.17 5.52
C ALA A 53 20.36 30.93 4.98
N ASP A 54 20.36 30.74 3.67
CA ASP A 54 19.72 29.60 3.00
C ASP A 54 20.43 28.28 3.30
N ARG A 55 21.73 28.32 3.64
CA ARG A 55 22.50 27.13 4.03
C ARG A 55 22.03 26.54 5.35
N ALA A 56 21.80 27.38 6.36
CA ALA A 56 21.30 26.93 7.67
C ALA A 56 19.88 26.36 7.55
N GLU A 57 19.04 26.97 6.70
CA GLU A 57 17.68 26.51 6.44
C GLU A 57 17.67 25.19 5.63
N CYS A 58 18.55 25.04 4.64
CA CYS A 58 18.68 23.81 3.85
C CYS A 58 19.20 22.63 4.68
N ASP A 59 20.19 22.85 5.56
CA ASP A 59 20.71 21.81 6.47
C ASP A 59 19.63 21.33 7.46
N ALA A 60 18.79 22.24 7.97
CA ALA A 60 17.65 21.90 8.82
C ALA A 60 16.52 21.18 8.08
N HIS A 61 16.27 21.52 6.81
CA HIS A 61 15.28 20.85 5.97
C HIS A 61 15.75 19.49 5.43
N SER A 62 17.06 19.28 5.31
CA SER A 62 17.66 18.04 4.76
C SER A 62 17.12 16.74 5.38
N PRO A 63 17.08 16.55 6.72
CA PRO A 63 16.53 15.32 7.32
C PRO A 63 15.02 15.15 7.11
N ILE A 64 14.25 16.23 7.17
CA ILE A 64 12.79 16.21 6.96
C ILE A 64 12.47 15.86 5.50
N LEU A 65 13.18 16.47 4.56
CA LEU A 65 13.07 16.20 3.12
C LEU A 65 13.49 14.75 2.81
N ALA A 66 14.62 14.29 3.37
CA ALA A 66 15.10 12.92 3.19
C ALA A 66 14.12 11.89 3.73
N PHE A 67 13.50 12.15 4.89
CA PHE A 67 12.43 11.30 5.44
C PHE A 67 11.21 11.27 4.53
N GLY A 68 10.75 12.44 4.05
CA GLY A 68 9.61 12.55 3.14
C GLY A 68 9.81 11.80 1.82
N VAL A 69 11.01 11.88 1.24
CA VAL A 69 11.39 11.14 0.02
C VAL A 69 11.43 9.63 0.27
N SER A 70 12.05 9.21 1.37
CA SER A 70 12.14 7.80 1.77
C SER A 70 10.77 7.18 2.04
N ASN A 71 9.91 7.88 2.78
CA ASN A 71 8.54 7.43 3.05
C ASN A 71 7.71 7.37 1.77
N GLY A 72 7.80 8.40 0.92
CA GLY A 72 7.15 8.40 -0.40
C GLY A 72 7.58 7.19 -1.24
N ALA A 73 8.88 6.87 -1.27
CA ALA A 73 9.39 5.71 -1.98
C ALA A 73 8.80 4.39 -1.49
N ARG A 74 8.64 4.22 -0.16
CA ARG A 74 7.98 3.03 0.43
C ARG A 74 6.52 2.91 0.01
N VAL A 75 5.77 4.01 0.02
CA VAL A 75 4.38 4.04 -0.44
C VAL A 75 4.29 3.69 -1.92
N CYS A 76 5.15 4.27 -2.77
CA CYS A 76 5.18 3.96 -4.19
C CYS A 76 5.54 2.49 -4.48
N ALA A 77 6.39 1.87 -3.65
CA ALA A 77 6.67 0.44 -3.73
C ALA A 77 5.43 -0.40 -3.34
N ALA A 78 4.72 -0.02 -2.28
CA ALA A 78 3.49 -0.70 -1.85
C ALA A 78 2.39 -0.65 -2.93
N ILE A 79 2.24 0.48 -3.61
CA ILE A 79 1.30 0.62 -4.74
C ILE A 79 1.70 -0.32 -5.90
N ASN A 80 2.99 -0.57 -6.13
CA ASN A 80 3.46 -1.39 -7.27
C ASN A 80 3.11 -2.85 -7.00
N GLU A 81 3.38 -3.28 -5.78
CA GLU A 81 3.04 -4.61 -5.32
C GLU A 81 1.52 -4.85 -5.28
N ALA A 82 0.72 -3.81 -4.95
CA ALA A 82 -0.73 -3.90 -5.01
C ALA A 82 -1.21 -4.07 -6.46
N LEU A 83 -0.69 -3.28 -7.40
CA LEU A 83 -0.97 -3.43 -8.83
C LEU A 83 -0.57 -4.80 -9.38
N ALA A 84 0.55 -5.36 -8.94
CA ALA A 84 0.98 -6.69 -9.37
C ALA A 84 0.07 -7.82 -8.87
N ARG A 85 -0.63 -7.61 -7.75
CA ARG A 85 -1.48 -8.63 -7.10
C ARG A 85 -2.97 -8.43 -7.35
N ILE A 86 -3.41 -7.30 -7.88
CA ILE A 86 -4.84 -6.99 -8.02
C ILE A 86 -5.58 -7.95 -8.95
N ASP A 87 -4.87 -8.52 -9.93
CA ASP A 87 -5.42 -9.51 -10.84
C ASP A 87 -5.56 -10.90 -10.16
N SER A 88 -4.91 -11.10 -9.00
CA SER A 88 -5.05 -12.32 -8.19
C SER A 88 -6.45 -12.43 -7.56
N PRO A 89 -7.05 -13.63 -7.50
CA PRO A 89 -8.30 -13.86 -6.77
C PRO A 89 -8.16 -13.68 -5.24
N THR A 90 -6.92 -13.63 -4.74
CA THR A 90 -6.60 -13.43 -3.30
C THR A 90 -6.42 -11.97 -2.91
N PHE A 91 -6.60 -11.03 -3.85
CA PHE A 91 -6.52 -9.61 -3.53
C PHE A 91 -7.61 -9.22 -2.52
N GLY A 92 -7.24 -8.38 -1.55
CA GLY A 92 -8.12 -8.05 -0.42
C GLY A 92 -8.01 -8.98 0.77
N ILE A 93 -7.03 -9.89 0.83
CA ILE A 93 -6.73 -10.70 2.02
C ILE A 93 -5.61 -10.07 2.84
N CYS A 94 -5.77 -10.03 4.16
CA CYS A 94 -4.73 -9.58 5.08
C CYS A 94 -3.57 -10.56 5.10
N MET A 95 -2.35 -10.07 4.85
CA MET A 95 -1.14 -10.90 4.87
C MET A 95 -0.71 -11.36 6.27
N ASN A 96 -1.31 -10.82 7.34
CA ASN A 96 -0.92 -11.09 8.72
C ASN A 96 -1.83 -12.13 9.39
N CYS A 97 -3.15 -11.94 9.31
CA CYS A 97 -4.13 -12.86 9.90
C CYS A 97 -4.87 -13.74 8.86
N GLY A 98 -4.75 -13.43 7.57
CA GLY A 98 -5.50 -14.12 6.50
C GLY A 98 -6.93 -13.62 6.33
N ASP A 99 -7.43 -12.69 7.16
CA ASP A 99 -8.81 -12.18 7.13
C ASP A 99 -9.10 -11.25 5.94
N PRO A 100 -10.37 -11.15 5.47
CA PRO A 100 -10.69 -10.32 4.33
C PRO A 100 -10.66 -8.86 4.79
N ILE A 101 -9.97 -8.03 4.03
CA ILE A 101 -9.84 -6.61 4.30
C ILE A 101 -11.17 -5.94 3.91
N GLY A 102 -11.80 -5.27 4.88
CA GLY A 102 -13.07 -4.61 4.63
C GLY A 102 -13.00 -3.59 3.48
N MET A 103 -14.04 -3.57 2.64
CA MET A 103 -14.11 -2.68 1.48
C MET A 103 -13.93 -1.18 1.79
N PRO A 104 -14.43 -0.63 2.93
CA PRO A 104 -14.14 0.77 3.29
C PRO A 104 -12.64 1.06 3.42
N ARG A 105 -11.86 0.09 3.90
CA ARG A 105 -10.41 0.22 4.04
C ARG A 105 -9.71 0.16 2.68
N LEU A 106 -10.13 -0.74 1.81
CA LEU A 106 -9.59 -0.86 0.45
C LEU A 106 -9.89 0.37 -0.40
N ARG A 107 -11.09 0.96 -0.26
CA ARG A 107 -11.42 2.22 -0.92
C ARG A 107 -10.59 3.40 -0.41
N ALA A 108 -10.32 3.46 0.90
CA ALA A 108 -9.50 4.52 1.48
C ALA A 108 -7.99 4.36 1.19
N VAL A 109 -7.47 3.12 1.26
CA VAL A 109 -6.05 2.79 1.11
C VAL A 109 -5.91 1.49 0.31
N PRO A 110 -6.02 1.53 -1.03
CA PRO A 110 -6.07 0.32 -1.86
C PRO A 110 -4.76 -0.46 -1.91
N TRP A 111 -3.63 0.14 -1.51
CA TRP A 111 -2.33 -0.52 -1.42
C TRP A 111 -2.04 -1.16 -0.04
N THR A 112 -3.03 -1.19 0.85
CA THR A 112 -2.86 -1.81 2.18
C THR A 112 -2.60 -3.32 2.07
N ARG A 113 -1.73 -3.84 2.94
CA ARG A 113 -1.43 -5.28 3.06
C ARG A 113 -2.09 -5.94 4.28
N GLY A 114 -2.67 -5.12 5.16
CA GLY A 114 -3.24 -5.55 6.43
C GLY A 114 -4.65 -5.02 6.64
N CYS A 115 -5.43 -5.77 7.42
CA CYS A 115 -6.70 -5.31 7.96
C CYS A 115 -6.47 -4.19 9.00
N ILE A 116 -7.56 -3.55 9.44
CA ILE A 116 -7.50 -2.51 10.47
C ILE A 116 -6.96 -3.05 11.79
N ASP A 117 -7.39 -4.25 12.18
CA ASP A 117 -7.01 -4.89 13.44
C ASP A 117 -5.50 -5.19 13.51
N CYS A 118 -4.88 -5.63 12.40
CA CYS A 118 -3.44 -5.88 12.33
C CYS A 118 -2.58 -4.60 12.18
N LYS A 119 -3.20 -3.47 11.83
CA LYS A 119 -2.52 -2.18 11.63
C LYS A 119 -2.63 -1.27 12.85
N ASP A 120 -3.53 -1.56 13.79
CA ASP A 120 -3.73 -0.74 14.98
C ASP A 120 -2.66 -1.07 16.05
N PRO A 121 -1.75 -0.14 16.39
CA PRO A 121 -0.74 -0.38 17.41
C PRO A 121 -1.30 -0.48 18.83
N LYS A 122 -2.61 -0.22 19.04
CA LYS A 122 -3.20 -0.19 20.39
C LYS A 122 -3.50 -1.54 21.05
N GLU A 123 -3.24 -2.68 20.42
CA GLU A 123 -3.56 -4.00 21.01
C GLU A 123 -2.32 -4.88 21.25
N LEU A 124 -1.12 -4.31 21.43
CA LEU A 124 0.07 -5.09 21.81
C LEU A 124 0.07 -5.50 23.30
N LEU A 125 -0.91 -5.02 24.09
CA LEU A 125 -0.99 -5.25 25.55
C LEU A 125 -2.20 -6.07 26.01
N SER A 126 -3.06 -6.59 25.13
CA SER A 126 -4.19 -7.40 25.57
C SER A 126 -4.46 -8.60 24.66
N LEU A 127 -3.77 -9.70 24.98
CA LEU A 127 -4.20 -11.09 24.83
C LEU A 127 -4.40 -11.63 23.40
N GLY A 128 -3.75 -12.76 23.13
CA GLY A 128 -3.76 -13.45 21.85
C GLY A 128 -5.15 -13.59 21.24
N ARG A 129 -5.36 -12.94 20.11
CA ARG A 129 -6.58 -13.09 19.32
C ARG A 129 -6.32 -14.13 18.23
N GLN A 130 -6.50 -15.40 18.60
CA GLN A 130 -6.80 -16.46 17.63
C GLN A 130 -8.16 -16.14 16.98
N ARG A 131 -8.15 -15.47 15.82
CA ARG A 131 -9.26 -15.44 14.85
C ARG A 131 -8.61 -15.16 13.49
N GLY A 132 -8.60 -16.03 12.48
CA GLY A 132 -9.17 -17.35 12.35
C GLY A 132 -10.05 -17.45 11.11
N TYR A 133 -9.46 -17.42 9.91
CA TYR A 133 -10.11 -17.88 8.67
C TYR A 133 -10.40 -19.39 8.64
N ALA A 134 -10.27 -20.08 9.78
CA ALA A 134 -10.48 -21.51 9.93
C ALA A 134 -11.93 -21.91 10.23
N ALA A 135 -12.90 -20.98 10.28
CA ALA A 135 -14.25 -21.29 10.77
C ALA A 135 -15.41 -21.05 9.78
N ARG A 136 -15.17 -20.86 8.47
CA ARG A 136 -16.26 -20.60 7.49
C ARG A 136 -16.15 -21.32 6.13
N ILE A 137 -15.30 -22.33 6.00
CA ILE A 137 -15.48 -23.37 4.98
C ILE A 137 -16.09 -24.57 5.69
N THR A 138 -17.35 -24.43 6.10
CA THR A 138 -18.15 -25.58 6.53
C THR A 138 -18.58 -26.31 5.27
N LEU A 139 -18.26 -27.61 5.21
CA LEU A 139 -18.66 -28.58 4.20
C LEU A 139 -20.16 -28.55 3.89
#